data_AF-A0A9W4HGG1-F1
#
_entry.id   AF-A0A9W4HGG1-F1
#
_cell.length_a   1.000
_cell.length_b   1.000
_cell.length_c   1.000
_cell.angle_alpha   90.00
_cell.angle_beta   90.00
_cell.angle_gamma   90.00
#
_symmetry.space_group_name_H-M   'P 1'
#
loop_
_entity.id
_entity.type
_entity.pdbx_description
1 polymer ?
#
loop_
_entity_poly.entity_id
_entity_poly.type
_entity_poly.pdbx_seq_one_letter_code
_entity_poly.pdbx_strand_id
1 'polypeptide(L)'
;MMPTGFMTASEAIARDRAGRRGSGPAPRHARSLVPDNVPDIYEAILLGPGENKIDVEVDTRLPSACIFTFHKEDHTLGNMLRTRLLKTAHVIFAAYRVPHPLTPEFQLRVQTDGEITPRQAVINASEALIKDLGTLSREFTKEYELRKMANAANQQHTE
;
A
#
# COMPACT_ATOMS: atom_id res chain seq x y z
N MET A 1 48.85 -14.74 9.00
CA MET A 1 47.97 -14.14 7.97
C MET A 1 46.71 -15.00 7.92
N MET A 2 45.57 -14.47 8.38
CA MET A 2 44.28 -15.20 8.50
C MET A 2 43.65 -15.47 7.12
N PRO A 3 42.61 -16.33 7.02
CA PRO A 3 41.27 -15.81 7.33
C PRO A 3 40.47 -16.73 8.28
N THR A 4 39.97 -16.13 9.35
CA THR A 4 38.89 -16.67 10.18
C THR A 4 37.58 -16.63 9.37
N GLY A 5 37.06 -17.80 9.00
CA GLY A 5 35.77 -17.92 8.32
C GLY A 5 34.61 -17.63 9.28
N PHE A 6 33.77 -16.67 8.92
CA PHE A 6 32.48 -16.43 9.57
C PHE A 6 31.53 -17.58 9.24
N MET A 7 31.13 -18.37 10.24
CA MET A 7 30.02 -19.30 10.11
C MET A 7 28.71 -18.52 9.96
N THR A 8 27.95 -18.84 8.92
CA THR A 8 26.62 -18.25 8.69
C THR A 8 25.56 -18.97 9.53
N ALA A 9 24.55 -18.24 10.01
CA ALA A 9 23.49 -18.79 10.87
C ALA A 9 22.77 -20.01 10.25
N SER A 10 22.70 -20.07 8.92
CA SER A 10 22.12 -21.17 8.15
C SER A 10 22.85 -22.50 8.34
N GLU A 11 24.17 -22.46 8.51
CA GLU A 11 25.02 -23.66 8.66
C GLU A 11 24.90 -24.28 10.08
N ALA A 12 24.70 -23.44 11.10
CA ALA A 12 24.47 -23.88 12.48
C ALA A 12 23.11 -24.58 12.65
N ILE A 13 22.08 -24.09 11.96
CA ILE A 13 20.71 -24.65 12.00
C ILE A 13 20.65 -26.03 11.33
N ALA A 14 21.46 -26.26 10.29
CA ALA A 14 21.49 -27.53 9.57
C ALA A 14 22.09 -28.69 10.39
N ARG A 15 23.07 -28.43 11.26
CA ARG A 15 23.71 -29.47 12.10
C ARG A 15 22.86 -29.90 13.29
N ASP A 16 22.04 -29.01 13.86
CA ASP A 16 21.19 -29.32 15.02
C ASP A 16 20.09 -30.37 14.70
N ARG A 17 19.71 -30.49 13.42
CA ARG A 17 18.69 -31.47 12.97
C ARG A 17 19.18 -32.91 12.89
N ALA A 18 20.48 -33.19 12.93
CA ALA A 18 21.02 -34.53 12.76
C ALA A 18 21.10 -35.37 14.06
N GLY A 19 20.79 -34.78 15.22
CA GLY A 19 21.22 -35.33 16.52
C GLY A 19 20.15 -35.91 17.48
N ARG A 20 18.85 -35.78 17.25
CA ARG A 20 17.82 -36.26 18.22
C ARG A 20 16.90 -37.32 17.64
N ARG A 21 17.36 -38.58 17.66
CA ARG A 21 16.45 -39.74 17.69
C ARG A 21 15.96 -39.92 19.13
N GLY A 22 14.77 -39.43 19.43
CA GLY A 22 14.06 -39.67 20.68
C GLY A 22 12.57 -39.74 20.40
N SER A 23 11.96 -40.90 20.65
CA SER A 23 10.53 -41.14 20.59
C SER A 23 9.83 -40.48 21.79
N GLY A 24 9.72 -39.15 21.75
CA GLY A 24 8.86 -38.37 22.64
C GLY A 24 7.63 -37.88 21.87
N PRO A 25 6.46 -37.71 22.52
CA PRO A 25 5.33 -37.07 21.86
C PRO A 25 5.76 -35.68 21.39
N ALA A 26 5.46 -35.36 20.13
CA ALA A 26 5.81 -34.08 19.52
C ALA A 26 5.39 -32.92 20.44
N PRO A 27 6.21 -31.85 20.56
CA PRO A 27 5.81 -30.67 21.33
C PRO A 27 4.48 -30.20 20.76
N ARG A 28 3.45 -30.14 21.61
CA ARG A 28 2.17 -29.54 21.26
C ARG A 28 2.40 -28.03 21.18
N HIS A 29 2.98 -27.57 20.08
CA HIS A 29 2.84 -26.17 19.69
C HIS A 29 1.35 -25.89 19.70
N ALA A 30 0.95 -24.82 20.39
CA ALA A 30 -0.42 -24.33 20.32
C ALA A 30 -0.75 -24.22 18.84
N ARG A 31 -1.65 -25.09 18.37
CA ARG A 31 -2.12 -25.11 16.99
C ARG A 31 -2.54 -23.67 16.69
N SER A 32 -1.95 -23.04 15.68
CA SER A 32 -2.44 -21.74 15.23
C SER A 32 -3.93 -21.92 15.01
N LEU A 33 -4.75 -21.17 15.73
CA LEU A 33 -6.20 -21.20 15.58
C LEU A 33 -6.62 -20.69 14.18
N VAL A 34 -5.65 -20.21 13.41
CA VAL A 34 -5.77 -19.82 12.01
C VAL A 34 -5.84 -21.10 11.16
N PRO A 35 -6.95 -21.34 10.45
CA PRO A 35 -7.06 -22.44 9.49
C PRO A 35 -5.93 -22.38 8.46
N ASP A 36 -5.41 -23.54 8.06
CA ASP A 36 -4.27 -23.66 7.12
C ASP A 36 -4.51 -23.01 5.74
N ASN A 37 -5.76 -22.65 5.43
CA ASN A 37 -6.18 -22.02 4.17
C ASN A 37 -6.52 -20.53 4.30
N VAL A 38 -6.18 -19.89 5.42
CA VAL A 38 -6.33 -18.44 5.56
C VAL A 38 -5.04 -17.78 5.08
N PRO A 39 -5.12 -16.85 4.11
CA PRO A 39 -3.94 -16.11 3.66
C PRO A 39 -3.33 -15.31 4.81
N ASP A 40 -2.04 -15.01 4.71
CA ASP A 40 -1.36 -14.21 5.72
C ASP A 40 -1.98 -12.80 5.77
N ILE A 41 -2.16 -12.27 6.97
CA ILE A 41 -2.75 -10.94 7.21
C ILE A 41 -1.91 -9.86 6.51
N TYR A 42 -0.61 -10.06 6.42
CA TYR A 42 0.31 -9.10 5.79
C TYR A 42 0.35 -9.20 4.26
N GLU A 43 -0.19 -10.26 3.66
CA GLU A 43 -0.23 -10.45 2.21
C GLU A 43 -1.04 -9.36 1.51
N ALA A 44 -1.97 -8.71 2.22
CA ALA A 44 -2.77 -7.60 1.70
C ALA A 44 -1.97 -6.31 1.46
N ILE A 45 -0.83 -6.14 2.14
CA ILE A 45 -0.09 -4.88 2.20
C ILE A 45 1.34 -5.04 1.68
N LEU A 46 1.97 -6.18 1.95
CA LEU A 46 3.36 -6.45 1.57
C LEU A 46 3.42 -7.07 0.16
N LEU A 47 4.30 -6.52 -0.67
CA LEU A 47 4.62 -7.09 -1.98
C LEU A 47 5.43 -8.38 -1.80
N GLY A 48 5.15 -9.36 -2.65
CA GLY A 48 5.94 -10.57 -2.77
C GLY A 48 7.33 -10.30 -3.37
N PRO A 49 8.29 -11.23 -3.20
CA PRO A 49 9.62 -11.10 -3.78
C PRO A 49 9.53 -11.05 -5.32
N GLY A 50 9.92 -9.92 -5.92
CA GLY A 50 9.90 -9.70 -7.37
C GLY A 50 8.58 -9.15 -7.93
N GLU A 51 7.59 -8.85 -7.09
CA GLU A 51 6.33 -8.23 -7.50
C GLU A 51 6.50 -6.71 -7.62
N ASN A 52 6.06 -6.14 -8.74
CA ASN A 52 6.03 -4.69 -8.93
C ASN A 52 4.84 -4.08 -8.18
N LYS A 53 4.95 -2.84 -7.72
CA LYS A 53 3.79 -2.15 -7.13
C LYS A 53 2.74 -1.78 -8.18
N ILE A 54 3.20 -1.44 -9.38
CA ILE A 54 2.35 -0.93 -10.47
C ILE A 54 2.78 -1.59 -11.76
N ASP A 55 1.83 -2.21 -12.44
CA ASP A 55 1.98 -2.65 -13.82
C ASP A 55 1.17 -1.74 -14.75
N VAL A 56 1.70 -1.48 -15.94
CA VAL A 56 1.10 -0.56 -16.92
C VAL A 56 0.86 -1.30 -18.22
N GLU A 57 -0.40 -1.34 -18.65
CA GLU A 57 -0.82 -1.90 -19.92
C GLU A 57 -1.44 -0.79 -20.79
N VAL A 58 -1.05 -0.71 -22.05
CA VAL A 58 -1.66 0.21 -23.01
C VAL A 58 -2.94 -0.43 -23.54
N ASP A 59 -4.07 0.26 -23.41
CA ASP A 59 -5.36 -0.27 -23.87
C ASP A 59 -5.48 -0.07 -25.38
N THR A 60 -5.40 -1.15 -26.14
CA THR A 60 -5.46 -1.11 -27.61
C THR A 60 -6.84 -0.79 -28.16
N ARG A 61 -7.89 -0.83 -27.32
CA ARG A 61 -9.28 -0.62 -27.74
C ARG A 61 -9.65 0.85 -27.84
N LEU A 62 -8.93 1.74 -27.16
CA LEU A 62 -9.18 3.18 -27.16
C LEU A 62 -7.88 3.94 -27.41
N PRO A 63 -7.89 5.03 -28.19
CA PRO A 63 -6.72 5.86 -28.35
C PRO A 63 -6.37 6.55 -27.03
N SER A 64 -5.07 6.72 -26.77
CA SER A 64 -4.55 7.45 -25.60
C SER A 64 -5.12 6.95 -24.27
N ALA A 65 -5.26 5.62 -24.13
CA ALA A 65 -5.76 4.98 -22.92
C ALA A 65 -4.74 3.98 -22.36
N CYS A 66 -4.60 3.97 -21.03
CA CYS A 66 -3.78 2.99 -20.30
C CYS A 66 -4.58 2.42 -19.13
N ILE A 67 -4.29 1.16 -18.80
CA ILE A 67 -4.75 0.45 -17.62
C ILE A 67 -3.55 0.29 -16.69
N PHE A 68 -3.70 0.79 -15.46
CA PHE A 68 -2.71 0.69 -14.40
C PHE A 68 -3.22 -0.32 -13.37
N THR A 69 -2.48 -1.37 -13.12
CA THR A 69 -2.78 -2.35 -12.07
C THR A 69 -1.93 -2.04 -10.86
N PHE A 70 -2.57 -1.72 -9.74
CA PHE A 70 -1.91 -1.43 -8.47
C PHE A 70 -2.03 -2.65 -7.56
N HIS A 71 -0.88 -3.21 -7.20
CA HIS A 71 -0.78 -4.37 -6.32
C HIS A 71 -0.71 -3.96 -4.86
N LYS A 72 -1.33 -4.75 -3.99
CA LYS A 72 -1.40 -4.53 -2.53
C LYS A 72 -1.99 -3.17 -2.18
N GLU A 73 -3.05 -2.79 -2.88
CA GLU A 73 -3.80 -1.55 -2.68
C GLU A 73 -5.28 -1.81 -2.87
N ASP A 74 -6.11 -0.97 -2.28
CA ASP A 74 -7.56 -1.15 -2.27
C ASP A 74 -8.32 0.12 -2.71
N HIS A 75 -9.61 0.19 -2.34
CA HIS A 75 -10.47 1.32 -2.66
C HIS A 75 -9.98 2.65 -2.09
N THR A 76 -9.13 2.66 -1.06
CA THR A 76 -8.63 3.90 -0.44
C THR A 76 -7.85 4.74 -1.46
N LEU A 77 -6.80 4.17 -2.05
CA LEU A 77 -5.99 4.80 -3.09
C LEU A 77 -6.78 4.92 -4.39
N GLY A 78 -7.49 3.86 -4.80
CA GLY A 78 -8.21 3.82 -6.06
C GLY A 78 -9.28 4.91 -6.19
N ASN A 79 -10.11 5.10 -5.16
CA ASN A 79 -11.15 6.14 -5.18
C ASN A 79 -10.55 7.55 -5.13
N MET A 80 -9.47 7.74 -4.38
CA MET A 80 -8.80 9.02 -4.25
C MET A 80 -8.22 9.47 -5.60
N LEU A 81 -7.47 8.58 -6.27
CA LEU A 81 -6.91 8.82 -7.59
C LEU A 81 -7.99 9.08 -8.64
N ARG A 82 -9.02 8.22 -8.69
CA ARG A 82 -10.14 8.39 -9.63
C ARG A 82 -10.80 9.76 -9.48
N THR A 83 -11.11 10.16 -8.25
CA THR A 83 -11.79 11.44 -7.97
C THR A 83 -10.93 12.63 -8.38
N ARG A 84 -9.61 12.56 -8.18
CA ARG A 84 -8.70 13.63 -8.61
C ARG A 84 -8.56 13.67 -10.13
N LEU A 85 -8.38 12.51 -10.78
CA LEU A 85 -8.22 12.41 -12.23
C LEU A 85 -9.42 12.99 -12.98
N LEU A 86 -10.64 12.74 -12.51
CA LEU A 86 -11.86 13.32 -13.10
C LEU A 86 -11.94 14.85 -13.00
N LYS A 87 -11.14 15.48 -12.13
CA LYS A 87 -11.04 16.94 -11.99
C LYS A 87 -9.86 17.53 -12.77
N THR A 88 -8.94 16.70 -13.26
CA THR A 88 -7.77 17.16 -14.00
C THR A 88 -8.16 17.48 -15.44
N ALA A 89 -7.75 18.64 -15.94
CA ALA A 89 -7.91 18.99 -17.35
C ALA A 89 -7.22 17.93 -18.23
N HIS A 90 -7.71 17.73 -19.46
CA HIS A 90 -7.17 16.76 -20.44
C HIS A 90 -7.42 15.27 -20.13
N VAL A 91 -8.02 14.94 -18.98
CA VAL A 91 -8.53 13.59 -18.70
C VAL A 91 -9.97 13.48 -19.17
N ILE A 92 -10.21 12.60 -20.14
CA ILE A 92 -11.55 12.33 -20.69
C ILE A 92 -12.27 11.30 -19.83
N PHE A 93 -11.56 10.27 -19.40
CA PHE A 93 -12.14 9.16 -18.64
C PHE A 93 -11.18 8.67 -17.57
N ALA A 94 -11.72 8.44 -16.38
CA ALA A 94 -11.02 7.77 -15.29
C ALA A 94 -11.99 6.90 -14.49
N ALA A 95 -11.70 5.61 -14.40
CA ALA A 95 -12.46 4.66 -13.60
C ALA A 95 -11.51 3.64 -12.98
N TYR A 96 -11.85 3.18 -11.78
CA TYR A 96 -11.15 2.07 -11.14
C TYR A 96 -12.12 0.94 -10.80
N ARG A 97 -11.60 -0.28 -10.72
CA ARG A 97 -12.33 -1.45 -10.25
C ARG A 97 -11.40 -2.39 -9.48
N VAL A 98 -11.94 -3.08 -8.50
CA VAL A 98 -11.28 -4.23 -7.85
C VAL A 98 -11.76 -5.48 -8.58
N PRO A 99 -10.88 -6.23 -9.28
CA PRO A 99 -11.29 -7.41 -10.04
C PRO A 99 -11.93 -8.49 -9.17
N HIS A 100 -11.38 -8.72 -7.98
CA HIS A 100 -11.86 -9.71 -7.03
C HIS A 100 -11.50 -9.29 -5.58
N PRO A 101 -12.42 -9.41 -4.60
CA PRO A 101 -12.18 -8.91 -3.23
C PRO A 101 -11.11 -9.69 -2.45
N LEU A 102 -10.83 -10.95 -2.82
CA LEU A 102 -9.76 -11.74 -2.18
C LEU A 102 -8.36 -11.41 -2.67
N THR A 103 -8.24 -10.67 -3.78
CA THR A 103 -6.94 -10.24 -4.31
C THR A 103 -6.81 -8.74 -4.02
N PRO A 104 -5.80 -8.33 -3.25
CA PRO A 104 -5.60 -6.93 -2.86
C PRO A 104 -5.00 -6.14 -4.04
N GLU A 105 -5.74 -6.00 -5.14
CA GLU A 105 -5.33 -5.23 -6.30
C GLU A 105 -6.50 -4.41 -6.85
N PHE A 106 -6.21 -3.28 -7.48
CA PHE A 106 -7.19 -2.56 -8.28
C PHE A 106 -6.63 -2.15 -9.63
N GLN A 107 -7.51 -2.09 -10.62
CA GLN A 107 -7.20 -1.64 -11.96
C GLN A 107 -7.79 -0.26 -12.19
N LEU A 108 -6.95 0.70 -12.57
CA LEU A 108 -7.32 2.06 -12.91
C LEU A 108 -7.15 2.27 -14.42
N ARG A 109 -8.26 2.57 -15.10
CA ARG A 109 -8.26 2.92 -16.52
C ARG A 109 -8.32 4.43 -16.67
N VAL A 110 -7.38 4.99 -17.40
CA VAL A 110 -7.29 6.43 -17.68
C VAL A 110 -7.21 6.66 -19.19
N GLN A 111 -8.03 7.57 -19.68
CA GLN A 111 -8.01 8.05 -21.06
C GLN A 111 -7.82 9.56 -21.08
N THR A 112 -6.93 10.02 -21.95
CA THR A 112 -6.63 11.44 -22.15
C THR A 112 -7.00 11.89 -23.56
N ASP A 113 -7.04 13.20 -23.78
CA ASP A 113 -7.27 13.83 -25.09
C ASP A 113 -6.10 13.71 -26.06
N GLY A 114 -4.92 13.32 -25.56
CA GLY A 114 -3.69 13.16 -26.34
C GLY A 114 -2.71 14.31 -26.20
N GLU A 115 -3.09 15.44 -25.57
CA GLU A 115 -2.15 16.51 -25.22
C GLU A 115 -1.21 16.05 -24.09
N ILE A 116 -1.77 15.31 -23.12
CA ILE A 116 -1.00 14.64 -22.08
C ILE A 116 -1.10 13.12 -22.20
N THR A 117 -0.04 12.42 -21.79
CA THR A 117 -0.10 10.96 -21.70
C THR A 117 -0.88 10.51 -20.46
N PRO A 118 -1.58 9.36 -20.50
CA PRO A 118 -2.28 8.84 -19.32
C PRO A 118 -1.35 8.66 -18.11
N ARG A 119 -0.10 8.28 -18.35
CA ARG A 119 0.93 8.17 -17.31
C ARG A 119 1.19 9.53 -16.65
N GLN A 120 1.37 10.59 -17.44
CA GLN A 120 1.58 11.93 -16.91
C GLN A 120 0.35 12.43 -16.15
N ALA A 121 -0.85 12.13 -16.63
CA ALA A 121 -2.09 12.48 -15.94
C ALA A 121 -2.15 11.89 -14.52
N VAL A 122 -1.76 10.63 -14.35
CA VAL A 122 -1.70 9.96 -13.04
C VAL A 122 -0.65 10.58 -12.12
N ILE A 123 0.53 10.92 -12.64
CA ILE A 123 1.59 11.60 -11.87
C ILE A 123 1.11 12.97 -11.39
N ASN A 124 0.59 13.79 -12.30
CA ASN A 124 0.07 15.12 -11.99
C ASN A 124 -1.06 15.05 -10.94
N ALA A 125 -1.96 14.08 -11.08
CA ALA A 125 -3.03 13.87 -10.10
C ALA A 125 -2.48 13.48 -8.72
N SER A 126 -1.45 12.62 -8.68
CA SER A 126 -0.81 12.20 -7.43
C SER A 126 -0.10 13.35 -6.71
N GLU A 127 0.68 14.16 -7.44
CA GLU A 127 1.34 15.35 -6.89
C GLU A 127 0.32 16.36 -6.33
N ALA A 128 -0.79 16.56 -7.05
CA ALA A 128 -1.85 17.44 -6.60
C ALA A 128 -2.53 16.91 -5.32
N LEU A 129 -2.77 15.59 -5.22
CA LEU A 129 -3.32 14.97 -4.01
C LEU A 129 -2.38 15.14 -2.81
N ILE A 130 -1.08 14.96 -2.99
CA ILE A 130 -0.09 15.18 -1.93
C ILE A 130 -0.15 16.63 -1.43
N LYS A 131 -0.28 17.60 -2.36
CA LYS A 131 -0.44 19.02 -2.00
C LYS A 131 -1.74 19.31 -1.25
N ASP A 132 -2.85 18.71 -1.68
CA ASP A 132 -4.16 18.85 -1.06
C ASP A 132 -4.13 18.30 0.38
N LEU A 133 -3.60 17.09 0.58
CA LEU A 133 -3.45 16.45 1.89
C LEU A 133 -2.47 17.23 2.79
N GLY A 134 -1.38 17.74 2.23
CA GLY A 134 -0.45 18.59 2.97
C GLY A 134 -1.10 19.89 3.45
N THR A 135 -2.02 20.46 2.67
CA THR A 135 -2.79 21.65 3.07
C THR A 135 -3.78 21.30 4.18
N LEU A 136 -4.52 20.20 4.03
CA LEU A 136 -5.43 19.72 5.08
C LEU A 136 -4.70 19.49 6.41
N SER A 137 -3.56 18.81 6.39
CA SER A 137 -2.77 18.52 7.60
C SER A 137 -2.34 19.79 8.33
N ARG A 138 -1.85 20.80 7.59
CA ARG A 138 -1.45 22.09 8.18
C ARG A 138 -2.62 22.83 8.79
N GLU A 139 -3.71 23.00 8.06
CA GLU A 139 -4.89 23.73 8.57
C GLU A 139 -5.54 23.00 9.75
N PHE A 140 -5.60 21.67 9.71
CA PHE A 140 -6.10 20.88 10.82
C PHE A 140 -5.24 21.05 12.08
N THR A 141 -3.91 20.98 11.94
CA THR A 141 -2.99 21.13 13.08
C THR A 141 -3.07 22.53 13.68
N LYS A 142 -3.14 23.55 12.82
CA LYS A 142 -3.30 24.95 13.24
C LYS A 142 -4.57 25.14 14.06
N GLU A 143 -5.71 24.69 13.55
CA GLU A 143 -7.00 24.83 14.25
C GLU A 143 -7.04 24.02 15.55
N TYR A 144 -6.43 22.84 15.55
CA TYR A 144 -6.32 22.00 16.75
C TYR A 144 -5.56 22.69 17.88
N GLU A 145 -4.39 23.27 17.59
CA GLU A 145 -3.59 23.97 18.59
C GLU A 145 -4.28 25.25 19.09
N LEU A 146 -4.94 26.02 18.20
CA LEU A 146 -5.72 27.20 18.59
C LEU A 146 -6.84 26.85 19.58
N ARG A 147 -7.61 25.79 19.30
CA ARG A 147 -8.71 25.34 20.18
C ARG A 147 -8.21 24.80 21.51
N LYS A 148 -7.08 24.08 21.50
CA LYS A 148 -6.45 23.58 22.73
C LYS A 148 -6.08 24.71 23.68
N MET A 149 -5.49 25.80 23.16
CA MET A 149 -5.15 26.98 23.95
C MET A 149 -6.39 27.70 24.51
N ALA A 150 -7.42 27.90 23.69
CA ALA A 150 -8.67 28.52 24.13
C ALA A 150 -9.38 27.72 25.24
N ASN A 151 -9.41 26.39 25.12
CA ASN A 151 -10.00 25.52 26.13
C ASN A 151 -9.22 25.54 27.45
N ALA A 152 -7.88 25.63 27.40
CA ALA A 152 -7.06 25.76 28.61
C ALA A 152 -7.27 27.10 29.32
N ALA A 153 -7.43 28.20 28.57
CA ALA A 153 -7.71 29.52 29.15
C ALA A 153 -9.07 29.58 29.86
N ASN A 154 -10.10 28.95 29.30
CA ASN A 154 -11.43 28.92 29.91
C ASN A 154 -11.49 28.13 31.23
N GLN A 155 -10.61 27.13 31.41
CA GLN A 155 -10.53 26.36 32.65
C GLN A 155 -9.91 27.16 33.80
N GLN A 156 -9.01 28.10 33.50
CA GLN A 156 -8.37 28.94 34.53
C GLN A 156 -9.28 30.08 35.04
N HIS A 157 -10.35 30.42 34.32
CA HIS A 157 -11.30 31.45 34.74
C HIS A 157 -12.46 30.94 35.60
N THR A 158 -12.56 29.62 35.82
CA THR A 158 -13.65 29.00 36.61
C THR A 158 -13.21 28.65 38.04
N GLU A 159 -11.97 29.00 38.43
CA GLU A 159 -11.46 28.94 39.81
C GLU A 159 -11.32 30.36 40.40
#